data_AF-A0A928RKI2-F1
#
_entry.id   AF-A0A928RKI2-F1
#
_cell.length_a   1.000
_cell.length_b   1.000
_cell.length_c   1.000
_cell.angle_alpha   90.00
_cell.angle_beta   90.00
_cell.angle_gamma   90.00
#
_symmetry.space_group_name_H-M   'P 1'
#
loop_
_entity.id
_entity.type
_entity.pdbx_description
1 polymer ?
#
loop_
_entity_poly.entity_id
_entity_poly.type
_entity_poly.pdbx_seq_one_letter_code
_entity_poly.pdbx_strand_id
1 'polypeptide(L)' 'MIYKGVDNPRCVFCVNSKKCDEDEMVFCTKKNKNVKEDFVCRKYEYDIFKREIKRKKKPDFSRFSEEDFRL' A
#
# COMPACT_ATOMS: atom_id res chain seq x y z
N MET A 1 -11.37 -5.95 9.51
CA MET A 1 -11.83 -5.51 8.17
C MET A 1 -10.78 -5.91 7.15
N ILE A 2 -11.03 -6.93 6.34
CA ILE A 2 -10.10 -7.36 5.29
C ILE A 2 -10.58 -6.69 3.99
N TYR A 3 -9.87 -5.66 3.56
CA TYR A 3 -10.18 -4.91 2.33
C TYR A 3 -9.99 -5.85 1.12
N LYS A 4 -11.09 -6.25 0.47
CA LYS A 4 -11.12 -7.30 -0.57
C LYS A 4 -10.87 -6.78 -2.00
N GLY A 5 -10.51 -5.51 -2.17
CA GLY A 5 -10.24 -4.89 -3.47
C GLY A 5 -8.82 -4.34 -3.53
N VAL A 6 -7.85 -5.18 -3.87
CA VAL A 6 -6.53 -4.69 -4.29
C VAL A 6 -6.41 -4.99 -5.77
N ASP A 7 -6.62 -4.00 -6.62
CA ASP A 7 -6.49 -4.09 -8.08
C ASP A 7 -5.11 -4.58 -8.56
N ASN A 8 -4.11 -4.64 -7.65
CA ASN A 8 -2.80 -5.20 -7.95
C ASN A 8 -2.18 -5.89 -6.71
N PRO A 9 -2.53 -7.16 -6.43
CA PRO A 9 -2.09 -7.86 -5.22
C PRO A 9 -0.61 -8.24 -5.31
N ARG A 10 0.29 -7.46 -4.71
CA ARG A 10 1.74 -7.73 -4.71
C ARG A 10 2.21 -8.28 -3.38
N CYS A 11 3.12 -9.26 -3.40
CA CYS A 11 3.72 -9.85 -2.19
C CYS A 11 4.35 -8.81 -1.27
N VAL A 12 4.88 -7.70 -1.80
CA VAL A 12 5.39 -6.59 -0.97
C VAL A 12 4.34 -6.06 0.01
N PHE A 13 3.06 -6.04 -0.37
CA PHE A 13 1.94 -5.59 0.47
C PHE A 13 1.25 -6.73 1.24
N CYS A 14 1.83 -7.92 1.27
CA CYS A 14 1.27 -9.05 2.01
C CYS A 14 1.58 -8.92 3.50
N VAL A 15 0.66 -9.26 4.42
CA VAL A 15 0.94 -9.30 5.87
C VAL A 15 2.18 -10.16 6.18
N ASN A 16 2.36 -11.25 5.42
CA ASN A 16 3.44 -12.23 5.61
C ASN A 16 4.78 -11.86 4.95
N SER A 17 4.90 -10.70 4.29
CA SER A 17 6.15 -10.27 3.69
C SER A 17 7.05 -9.55 4.70
N LYS A 18 8.36 -9.72 4.57
CA LYS A 18 9.38 -8.86 5.19
C LYS A 18 10.29 -8.34 4.09
N LYS A 19 10.66 -7.06 4.16
CA LYS A 19 11.63 -6.49 3.23
C LYS A 19 12.99 -7.16 3.47
N CYS A 20 13.68 -7.49 2.38
CA CYS A 20 15.08 -7.89 2.38
C CYS A 20 15.91 -6.74 1.79
N ASP A 21 17.20 -6.69 2.11
CA ASP A 21 18.12 -5.70 1.54
C ASP A 21 18.41 -5.92 0.04
N GLU A 22 18.08 -7.10 -0.49
CA GLU A 22 18.16 -7.38 -1.92
C GLU A 22 17.07 -6.62 -2.68
N ASP A 23 17.49 -5.88 -3.72
CA ASP A 23 16.57 -5.20 -4.63
C ASP A 23 15.49 -6.16 -5.16
N GLU A 24 14.24 -5.72 -5.07
CA GLU A 24 13.06 -6.39 -5.63
C GLU A 24 12.68 -7.76 -5.01
N MET A 25 13.24 -8.11 -3.85
CA MET A 25 12.94 -9.34 -3.12
C MET A 25 12.31 -9.09 -1.74
N VAL A 26 11.31 -9.89 -1.39
CA VAL A 26 10.72 -9.94 -0.06
C VAL A 26 10.74 -11.36 0.50
N PHE A 27 11.07 -11.49 1.77
CA PHE A 27 10.99 -12.76 2.48
C PHE A 27 9.54 -13.06 2.85
N CYS A 28 9.02 -14.22 2.42
CA CYS A 28 7.70 -14.68 2.80
C CYS A 28 7.79 -15.57 4.04
N THR A 29 7.33 -15.09 5.19
CA THR A 29 7.32 -15.87 6.46
C THR A 29 6.46 -17.12 6.39
N LYS A 30 5.48 -17.14 5.49
CA LYS A 30 4.56 -18.28 5.30
C LYS A 30 5.17 -19.41 4.46
N LYS A 31 6.13 -19.09 3.57
CA LYS A 31 6.79 -20.05 2.68
C LYS A 31 8.27 -20.25 3.03
N ASN A 32 8.80 -19.51 4.01
CA ASN A 32 10.20 -19.47 4.40
C ASN A 32 11.17 -19.33 3.23
N LYS A 33 10.86 -18.43 2.29
CA LYS A 33 11.69 -18.18 1.10
C LYS A 33 11.58 -16.74 0.60
N ASN A 34 12.61 -16.30 -0.11
CA ASN A 34 12.59 -15.04 -0.87
C ASN A 34 11.66 -15.19 -2.09
N VAL A 35 10.84 -14.18 -2.32
CA VAL A 35 9.97 -14.06 -3.48
C VAL A 35 10.08 -12.65 -4.03
N LYS A 36 9.88 -12.49 -5.35
CA LYS A 36 9.83 -11.16 -5.95
C LYS A 36 8.72 -10.30 -5.33
N GLU A 37 8.97 -9.00 -5.20
CA GLU A 37 8.02 -8.03 -4.66
C GLU A 37 6.68 -8.03 -5.40
N ASP A 38 6.71 -8.07 -6.73
CA ASP A 38 5.55 -8.12 -7.61
C ASP A 38 4.89 -9.50 -7.73
N PHE A 39 5.40 -10.53 -7.04
CA PHE A 39 4.79 -11.86 -7.09
C PHE A 39 3.42 -11.87 -6.41
N VAL A 40 2.46 -12.60 -6.99
CA VAL A 40 1.12 -12.78 -6.42
C VAL A 40 0.97 -14.22 -5.92
N CYS A 41 0.81 -14.41 -4.62
CA CYS A 41 0.56 -15.73 -4.05
C CYS A 41 -0.94 -15.98 -3.80
N ARG A 42 -1.40 -17.22 -3.96
CA ARG A 42 -2.81 -17.60 -3.68
C ARG A 42 -3.25 -17.38 -2.24
N LYS A 43 -2.30 -17.32 -1.29
CA LYS A 43 -2.54 -17.09 0.15
C LYS A 43 -2.27 -15.64 0.55
N TYR A 44 -2.38 -14.71 -0.41
CA TYR A 44 -2.16 -13.29 -0.20
C TYR A 44 -3.18 -12.71 0.77
N GLU A 45 -2.69 -11.89 1.70
CA GLU A 45 -3.51 -11.14 2.64
C GLU A 45 -2.95 -9.72 2.69
N TYR A 46 -3.79 -8.74 2.40
CA TYR A 46 -3.36 -7.35 2.23
C TYR A 46 -3.07 -6.67 3.57
N ASP A 47 -1.88 -6.08 3.68
CA ASP A 47 -1.48 -5.24 4.80
C ASP A 47 -1.60 -3.76 4.43
N ILE A 48 -2.58 -3.09 5.04
CA ILE A 48 -2.83 -1.66 4.84
C ILE A 48 -1.66 -0.78 5.29
N PHE A 49 -0.87 -1.21 6.28
CA PHE A 49 0.23 -0.41 6.83
C PHE A 49 1.47 -0.44 5.95
N LYS A 50 1.59 -1.44 5.06
CA LYS A 50 2.68 -1.53 4.08
C LYS A 50 2.46 -0.66 2.85
N ARG A 51 1.26 -0.11 2.67
CA ARG A 51 1.00 0.85 1.60
C ARG A 51 1.49 2.22 2.02
N GLU A 52 2.44 2.74 1.28
CA GLU A 52 2.82 4.15 1.40
C GLU A 52 1.69 5.03 0.88
N ILE A 53 0.88 5.55 1.80
CA ILE A 53 -0.10 6.59 1.48
C ILE A 53 0.66 7.90 1.36
N LYS A 54 0.87 8.37 0.11
CA LYS A 54 1.32 9.75 -0.11
C LYS A 54 0.28 10.69 0.51
N ARG A 55 0.63 11.35 1.61
CA ARG A 55 -0.23 12.38 2.21
C ARG A 55 -0.50 13.43 1.13
N LYS A 56 -1.78 13.72 0.87
CA LYS A 56 -2.16 14.77 -0.07
C LYS A 56 -1.54 16.08 0.40
N LYS A 57 -1.09 16.92 -0.55
CA LYS A 57 -0.68 18.30 -0.25
C LYS A 57 -1.82 18.99 0.52
N LYS A 58 -1.45 19.82 1.49
CA LYS A 58 -2.43 20.64 2.21
C LYS A 58 -3.25 21.42 1.17
N PRO A 59 -4.57 21.54 1.36
CA PRO A 59 -5.39 22.39 0.51
C PRO A 59 -4.82 23.80 0.53
N ASP A 60 -4.75 24.44 -0.63
CA ASP A 60 -4.37 25.83 -0.73
C ASP A 60 -5.61 26.68 -0.47
N PHE A 61 -5.71 27.24 0.73
CA PHE A 61 -6.86 28.05 1.15
C PHE A 61 -6.81 29.50 0.62
N SER A 62 -5.72 29.92 -0.03
CA SER A 62 -5.60 31.28 -0.59
C SER A 62 -6.53 31.54 -1.78
N ARG A 63 -7.13 30.48 -2.33
CA ARG A 63 -7.98 30.53 -3.53
C ARG A 63 -9.47 30.63 -3.23
N PHE A 64 -9.86 30.57 -1.96
CA PHE A 64 -11.28 30.61 -1.58
C PHE A 64 -11.59 31.97 -0.95
N SER A 65 -12.63 32.62 -1.46
CA SER A 65 -13.18 33.85 -0.89
C SER A 65 -14.43 33.53 -0.05
N GLU A 66 -14.83 34.41 0.87
CA GLU A 66 -16.08 34.23 1.64
C GLU A 66 -17.33 34.13 0.75
N GLU A 67 -17.26 34.64 -0.47
CA GLU A 67 -18.35 34.61 -1.46
C GLU A 67 -18.57 33.20 -2.00
N ASP A 68 -17.52 32.38 -2.11
CA ASP A 68 -17.59 30.97 -2.53
C ASP A 68 -18.38 30.08 -1.55
N PHE A 69 -18.62 30.56 -0.33
CA PHE A 69 -19.34 29.83 0.73
C PHE A 69 -20.78 30.32 0.94
N ARG A 70 -21.27 31.26 0.13
CA ARG A 70 -22.67 31.72 0.18
C ARG A 70 -23.53 30.91 -0.82
N LEU A 71 -24.72 30.54 -0.37
CA LEU A 71 -25.67 29.67 -1.08
C LEU A 71 -26.56 30.46 -2.05
#